data_AF-A0A7J3IJM0-F1
#
_entry.id   AF-A0A7J3IJM0-F1
#
_cell.length_a   1.000
_cell.length_b   1.000
_cell.length_c   1.000
_cell.angle_alpha   90.00
_cell.angle_beta   90.00
_cell.angle_gamma   90.00
#
_symmetry.space_group_name_H-M   'P 1'
#
loop_
_entity.id
_entity.type
_entity.pdbx_description
1 polymer ?
#
loop_
_entity_poly.entity_id
_entity_poly.type
_entity_poly.pdbx_seq_one_letter_code
_entity_poly.pdbx_strand_id
1 'polypeptide(L)'
;MKDQEIIDKIRENLSKRVETDKIMWFSFHLLLSITTFGLALFPTIYRLIERRNKHFQRQKELEDLILARLKNKGINIEVEPENCRRRSSLLWSTSILLIAPIFAIAFLLSKDLHLHERRQASLFRKVLGKEEIKEQKINLKFYAMLTLATLGVGIVYWFYRIFNDYNNHFKEQWRIEDKLIELLQRGD
;
A
#
# COMPACT_ATOMS: atom_id res chain seq x y z
N MET A 1 25.74 -4.42 -11.22
CA MET A 1 24.79 -5.49 -11.60
C MET A 1 24.57 -5.38 -13.10
N LYS A 2 24.62 -6.47 -13.86
CA LYS A 2 24.40 -6.41 -15.32
C LYS A 2 22.93 -6.08 -15.59
N ASP A 3 22.63 -5.31 -16.63
CA ASP A 3 21.28 -4.84 -16.92
C ASP A 3 20.24 -5.97 -17.04
N GLN A 4 20.63 -7.09 -17.65
CA GLN A 4 19.78 -8.28 -17.75
C GLN A 4 19.43 -8.86 -16.37
N GLU A 5 20.41 -8.93 -15.46
CA GLU A 5 20.20 -9.42 -14.10
C GLU A 5 19.22 -8.52 -13.32
N ILE A 6 19.25 -7.20 -13.58
CA ILE A 6 18.29 -6.27 -12.98
C ILE A 6 16.87 -6.55 -13.49
N ILE A 7 16.71 -6.74 -14.80
CA ILE A 7 15.40 -7.05 -15.40
C ILE A 7 14.82 -8.34 -14.85
N ASP A 8 15.64 -9.38 -14.69
CA ASP A 8 15.17 -10.66 -14.16
C ASP A 8 14.74 -10.54 -12.69
N LYS A 9 15.48 -9.77 -11.88
CA LYS A 9 15.06 -9.43 -10.50
C LYS A 9 13.78 -8.60 -10.45
N ILE A 10 13.58 -7.67 -11.40
CA ILE A 10 12.32 -6.91 -11.50
C ILE A 10 11.17 -7.88 -11.80
N ARG A 11 11.32 -8.81 -12.75
CA ARG A 11 10.30 -9.83 -13.06
C ARG A 11 9.98 -10.70 -11.85
N GLU A 12 11.00 -11.13 -11.11
CA GLU A 12 10.81 -11.89 -9.87
C GLU A 12 10.07 -11.08 -8.80
N ASN A 13 10.37 -9.78 -8.66
CA ASN A 13 9.63 -8.91 -7.76
C ASN A 13 8.15 -8.77 -8.18
N LEU A 14 7.90 -8.56 -9.47
CA LEU A 14 6.54 -8.42 -10.01
C LEU A 14 5.71 -9.70 -9.83
N SER A 15 6.30 -10.88 -9.97
CA SER A 15 5.57 -12.14 -9.75
C SER A 15 5.08 -12.29 -8.30
N LYS A 16 5.81 -11.71 -7.33
CA LYS A 16 5.42 -11.69 -5.90
C LYS A 16 4.24 -10.77 -5.59
N ARG A 17 3.74 -9.97 -6.54
CA ARG A 17 2.59 -9.07 -6.31
C ARG A 17 1.33 -9.83 -5.90
N VAL A 18 1.11 -11.03 -6.44
CA VAL A 18 -0.06 -11.87 -6.12
C VAL A 18 -0.09 -12.28 -4.64
N GLU A 19 1.08 -12.46 -4.02
CA GLU A 19 1.21 -12.86 -2.62
C GLU A 19 1.17 -11.68 -1.65
N THR A 20 1.65 -10.53 -2.09
CA THR A 20 1.84 -9.33 -1.26
C THR A 20 0.64 -8.39 -1.32
N ASP A 21 0.03 -8.22 -2.49
CA ASP A 21 -1.00 -7.22 -2.79
C ASP A 21 -2.40 -7.84 -2.74
N LYS A 22 -2.70 -8.53 -1.64
CA LYS A 22 -3.97 -9.26 -1.50
C LYS A 22 -5.18 -8.33 -1.41
N ILE A 23 -6.08 -8.46 -2.38
CA ILE A 23 -7.38 -7.78 -2.40
C ILE A 23 -8.27 -8.37 -1.30
N MET A 24 -8.88 -7.49 -0.50
CA MET A 24 -9.78 -7.88 0.59
C MET A 24 -11.14 -7.19 0.41
N TRP A 25 -12.22 -7.94 0.57
CA TRP A 25 -13.58 -7.42 0.44
C TRP A 25 -14.11 -6.98 1.79
N PHE A 26 -14.32 -5.68 1.96
CA PHE A 26 -14.81 -5.13 3.24
C PHE A 26 -16.08 -5.83 3.72
N SER A 27 -17.09 -5.99 2.86
CA SER A 27 -18.38 -6.58 3.24
C SER A 27 -18.25 -8.02 3.74
N PHE A 28 -17.39 -8.83 3.12
CA PHE A 28 -17.12 -10.20 3.57
C PHE A 28 -16.50 -10.20 4.97
N HIS A 29 -15.48 -9.36 5.20
CA HIS A 29 -14.80 -9.28 6.49
C HIS A 29 -15.72 -8.71 7.58
N LEU A 30 -16.53 -7.70 7.26
CA LEU A 30 -17.53 -7.14 8.17
C LEU A 30 -18.57 -8.19 8.56
N LEU A 31 -19.15 -8.90 7.59
CA LEU A 31 -20.13 -9.96 7.85
C LEU A 31 -19.52 -11.07 8.70
N LEU A 32 -18.30 -11.53 8.36
CA LEU A 32 -17.60 -12.55 9.13
C LEU A 32 -17.36 -12.10 10.58
N SER A 33 -16.94 -10.86 10.79
CA SER A 33 -16.82 -10.26 12.13
C SER A 33 -18.13 -10.25 12.88
N ILE A 34 -19.24 -9.85 12.26
CA ILE A 34 -20.57 -9.87 12.91
C ILE A 34 -20.95 -11.31 13.28
N THR A 35 -20.85 -12.26 12.36
CA THR A 35 -21.23 -13.67 12.60
C THR A 35 -20.39 -14.36 13.68
N THR A 36 -19.18 -13.88 13.90
CA THR A 36 -18.25 -14.43 14.90
C THR A 36 -18.19 -13.58 16.17
N PHE A 37 -19.16 -12.68 16.38
CA PHE A 37 -19.20 -11.75 17.53
C PHE A 37 -17.90 -10.97 17.74
N GLY A 38 -17.28 -10.54 16.64
CA GLY A 38 -16.06 -9.75 16.62
C GLY A 38 -14.76 -10.56 16.53
N LEU A 39 -14.77 -11.88 16.71
CA LEU A 39 -13.54 -12.68 16.68
C LEU A 39 -12.80 -12.58 15.33
N ALA A 40 -13.51 -12.48 14.21
CA ALA A 40 -12.87 -12.31 12.92
C ALA A 40 -12.25 -10.92 12.68
N LEU A 41 -12.43 -9.94 13.59
CA LEU A 41 -11.74 -8.65 13.50
C LEU A 41 -10.22 -8.83 13.64
N PHE A 42 -9.76 -9.70 14.53
CA PHE A 42 -8.33 -9.96 14.77
C PHE A 42 -7.60 -10.40 13.49
N PRO A 43 -7.97 -11.51 12.84
CA PRO A 43 -7.31 -11.92 11.60
C PRO A 43 -7.54 -10.92 10.45
N THR A 44 -8.62 -10.15 10.47
CA THR A 44 -8.88 -9.11 9.47
C THR A 44 -7.89 -7.95 9.59
N ILE A 45 -7.74 -7.38 10.78
CA ILE A 45 -6.78 -6.31 11.07
C ILE A 45 -5.35 -6.81 10.86
N TYR A 46 -5.03 -8.03 11.28
CA TYR A 46 -3.75 -8.67 11.02
C TYR A 46 -3.44 -8.65 9.52
N ARG A 47 -4.38 -9.13 8.67
CA ARG A 47 -4.20 -9.19 7.21
C ARG A 47 -4.06 -7.81 6.57
N LEU A 48 -4.77 -6.79 7.05
CA LEU A 48 -4.63 -5.41 6.55
C LEU A 48 -3.24 -4.85 6.79
N ILE A 49 -2.70 -5.07 7.99
CA ILE A 49 -1.36 -4.58 8.35
C ILE A 49 -0.30 -5.41 7.61
N GLU A 50 -0.47 -6.72 7.56
CA GLU A 50 0.41 -7.66 6.87
C GLU A 50 0.54 -7.31 5.37
N ARG A 51 -0.58 -7.14 4.66
CA ARG A 51 -0.56 -6.80 3.22
C ARG A 51 0.09 -5.45 2.97
N ARG A 52 -0.18 -4.44 3.82
CA ARG A 52 0.47 -3.14 3.75
C ARG A 52 1.98 -3.27 3.92
N ASN A 53 2.45 -4.04 4.89
CA ASN A 53 3.88 -4.22 5.15
C ASN A 53 4.57 -4.90 3.97
N LYS A 54 3.96 -5.99 3.47
CA LYS A 54 4.48 -6.77 2.35
C LYS A 54 4.51 -5.95 1.07
N HIS A 55 3.44 -5.22 0.77
CA HIS A 55 3.39 -4.32 -0.37
C HIS A 55 4.53 -3.30 -0.33
N PHE A 56 4.68 -2.57 0.79
CA PHE A 56 5.65 -1.47 0.88
C PHE A 56 7.08 -2.00 0.75
N GLN A 57 7.37 -3.14 1.38
CA GLN A 57 8.67 -3.79 1.25
C GLN A 57 8.97 -4.19 -0.21
N ARG A 58 8.00 -4.83 -0.88
CA ARG A 58 8.14 -5.22 -2.29
C ARG A 58 8.34 -4.00 -3.20
N GLN A 59 7.59 -2.94 -2.96
CA GLN A 59 7.70 -1.68 -3.72
C GLN A 59 9.06 -1.04 -3.56
N LYS A 60 9.58 -0.99 -2.33
CA LYS A 60 10.92 -0.48 -2.08
C LYS A 60 11.97 -1.26 -2.88
N GLU A 61 11.91 -2.60 -2.84
CA GLU A 61 12.81 -3.46 -3.61
C GLU A 61 12.69 -3.22 -5.13
N LEU A 62 11.48 -3.06 -5.64
CA LEU A 62 11.23 -2.76 -7.05
C LEU A 62 11.87 -1.42 -7.46
N GLU A 63 11.66 -0.39 -6.65
CA GLU A 63 12.18 0.95 -6.90
C GLU A 63 13.70 1.01 -6.83
N ASP A 64 14.31 0.32 -5.87
CA ASP A 64 15.77 0.19 -5.78
C ASP A 64 16.36 -0.46 -7.06
N LEU A 65 15.68 -1.46 -7.62
CA LEU A 65 16.07 -2.09 -8.89
C LEU A 65 15.92 -1.13 -10.08
N ILE A 66 14.82 -0.37 -10.14
CA ILE A 66 14.59 0.63 -11.19
C ILE A 66 15.67 1.71 -11.15
N LEU A 67 15.96 2.25 -9.97
CA LEU A 67 16.99 3.27 -9.77
C LEU A 67 18.37 2.73 -10.13
N ALA A 68 18.69 1.48 -9.77
CA ALA A 68 19.94 0.85 -10.17
C ALA A 68 20.08 0.75 -11.70
N ARG A 69 19.01 0.39 -12.42
CA ARG A 69 19.02 0.35 -13.89
C ARG A 69 19.17 1.74 -14.51
N LEU A 70 18.45 2.73 -13.99
CA LEU A 70 18.56 4.12 -14.48
C LEU A 70 19.97 4.67 -14.25
N LYS A 71 20.58 4.37 -13.10
CA LYS A 71 21.96 4.73 -12.79
C LYS A 71 22.96 4.08 -13.74
N ASN A 72 22.77 2.81 -14.12
CA ASN A 72 23.59 2.15 -15.13
C ASN A 72 23.53 2.87 -16.49
N LYS A 73 22.39 3.51 -16.81
CA LYS A 73 22.19 4.35 -17.99
C LYS A 73 22.64 5.80 -17.81
N GLY A 74 23.30 6.14 -16.69
CA GLY A 74 23.78 7.48 -16.39
C GLY A 74 22.69 8.46 -15.90
N ILE A 75 21.47 7.98 -15.65
CA ILE A 75 20.36 8.78 -15.16
C ILE A 75 20.30 8.65 -13.64
N ASN A 76 20.52 9.75 -12.92
CA ASN A 76 20.43 9.77 -11.45
C ASN A 76 19.14 10.49 -11.02
N ILE A 77 18.26 9.75 -10.34
CA ILE A 77 16.99 10.30 -9.82
C ILE A 77 17.06 10.31 -8.30
N GLU A 78 16.94 11.51 -7.72
CA GLU A 78 16.75 11.64 -6.28
C GLU A 78 15.33 11.24 -5.88
N VAL A 79 15.25 10.37 -4.87
CA VAL A 79 14.00 9.82 -4.34
C VAL A 79 13.90 10.16 -2.86
N GLU A 80 12.73 10.62 -2.45
CA GLU A 80 12.44 10.83 -1.04
C GLU A 80 12.49 9.49 -0.28
N PRO A 81 13.09 9.44 0.92
CA PRO A 81 13.18 8.20 1.69
C PRO A 81 11.79 7.71 2.09
N GLU A 82 11.60 6.39 2.06
CA GLU A 82 10.36 5.80 2.57
C GLU A 82 10.30 5.88 4.11
N ASN A 83 9.47 6.78 4.62
CA ASN A 83 9.31 7.05 6.05
C ASN A 83 8.26 6.16 6.74
N CYS A 84 7.79 5.13 6.03
CA CYS A 84 6.64 4.33 6.39
C CYS A 84 7.05 3.08 7.18
N ARG A 85 7.23 3.21 8.50
CA ARG A 85 7.69 2.12 9.39
C ARG A 85 6.88 0.82 9.26
N ARG A 86 7.58 -0.31 9.21
CA ARG A 86 6.96 -1.64 9.34
C ARG A 86 6.28 -1.76 10.70
N ARG A 87 5.08 -2.35 10.73
CA ARG A 87 4.30 -2.54 11.96
C ARG A 87 4.14 -4.02 12.27
N SER A 88 4.22 -4.40 13.55
CA SER A 88 3.96 -5.79 13.93
C SER A 88 2.46 -6.10 13.77
N SER A 89 2.10 -6.85 12.74
CA SER A 89 0.71 -7.23 12.44
C SER A 89 0.06 -7.94 13.63
N LEU A 90 0.83 -8.79 14.34
CA LEU A 90 0.36 -9.50 15.53
C LEU A 90 0.05 -8.53 16.68
N LEU A 91 1.00 -7.67 17.07
CA LEU A 91 0.82 -6.75 18.20
C LEU A 91 -0.33 -5.76 17.97
N TRP A 92 -0.46 -5.24 16.74
CA TRP A 92 -1.53 -4.30 16.41
C TRP A 92 -2.90 -4.98 16.26
N SER A 93 -2.96 -6.22 15.79
CA SER A 93 -4.24 -6.93 15.71
C SER A 93 -4.72 -7.39 17.07
N THR A 94 -3.85 -7.76 18.00
CA THR A 94 -4.25 -8.13 19.37
C THR A 94 -4.60 -6.91 20.22
N SER A 95 -4.01 -5.75 19.94
CA SER A 95 -4.28 -4.53 20.70
C SER A 95 -5.68 -3.95 20.51
N ILE A 96 -6.45 -4.41 19.50
CA ILE A 96 -7.83 -3.95 19.27
C ILE A 96 -8.80 -4.32 20.42
N LEU A 97 -8.39 -5.21 21.33
CA LEU A 97 -9.09 -5.43 22.60
C LEU A 97 -9.24 -4.13 23.40
N LEU A 98 -8.28 -3.23 23.23
CA LEU A 98 -8.36 -1.86 23.72
C LEU A 98 -9.03 -1.02 22.60
N ILE A 99 -10.05 -0.24 22.95
CA ILE A 99 -10.79 0.57 21.97
C ILE A 99 -9.86 1.59 21.29
N ALA A 100 -8.97 2.27 22.02
CA ALA A 100 -8.13 3.33 21.46
C ALA A 100 -7.21 2.87 20.29
N PRO A 101 -6.55 1.70 20.36
CA PRO A 101 -5.81 1.14 19.23
C PRO A 101 -6.56 1.02 17.91
N ILE A 102 -7.87 0.79 17.89
CA ILE A 102 -8.59 0.63 16.60
C ILE A 102 -8.60 1.93 15.79
N PHE A 103 -8.72 3.07 16.47
CA PHE A 103 -8.64 4.40 15.87
C PHE A 103 -7.22 4.69 15.37
N ALA A 104 -6.22 4.35 16.19
CA ALA A 104 -4.82 4.51 15.81
C ALA A 104 -4.49 3.68 14.55
N ILE A 105 -4.99 2.44 14.46
CA ILE A 105 -4.81 1.59 13.28
C ILE A 105 -5.45 2.24 12.04
N ALA A 106 -6.70 2.68 12.13
CA ALA A 106 -7.37 3.32 11.00
C ALA A 106 -6.64 4.58 10.52
N PHE A 107 -6.22 5.43 11.45
CA PHE A 107 -5.43 6.63 11.17
C PHE A 107 -4.08 6.29 10.53
N LEU A 108 -3.33 5.36 11.11
CA LEU A 108 -1.99 5.00 10.66
C LEU A 108 -2.02 4.33 9.28
N LEU A 109 -2.97 3.42 9.03
CA LEU A 109 -3.10 2.78 7.71
C LEU A 109 -3.46 3.78 6.61
N SER A 110 -4.34 4.74 6.91
CA SER A 110 -4.73 5.80 5.98
C SER A 110 -3.57 6.76 5.70
N LYS A 111 -2.87 7.19 6.76
CA LYS A 111 -1.72 8.09 6.67
C LYS A 111 -0.59 7.44 5.87
N ASP A 112 -0.28 6.18 6.17
CA ASP A 112 0.79 5.44 5.50
C ASP A 112 0.53 5.31 4.00
N LEU A 113 -0.69 4.95 3.60
CA LEU A 113 -1.05 4.85 2.19
C LEU A 113 -0.88 6.21 1.48
N HIS A 114 -1.40 7.28 2.09
CA HIS A 114 -1.27 8.62 1.52
C HIS A 114 0.20 9.05 1.33
N LEU A 115 1.05 8.81 2.32
CA LEU A 115 2.47 9.15 2.24
C LEU A 115 3.20 8.30 1.19
N HIS A 116 2.89 7.01 1.15
CA HIS A 116 3.49 6.09 0.19
C HIS A 116 3.10 6.45 -1.25
N GLU A 117 1.81 6.67 -1.54
CA GLU A 117 1.34 7.07 -2.87
C GLU A 117 1.96 8.38 -3.35
N ARG A 118 2.04 9.40 -2.48
CA ARG A 118 2.66 10.69 -2.84
C ARG A 118 4.12 10.53 -3.23
N ARG A 119 4.87 9.74 -2.47
CA ARG A 119 6.29 9.46 -2.73
C ARG A 119 6.45 8.67 -4.04
N GLN A 120 5.64 7.61 -4.23
CA GLN A 120 5.64 6.82 -5.44
C GLN A 120 5.28 7.64 -6.68
N ALA A 121 4.28 8.51 -6.57
CA ALA A 121 3.91 9.41 -7.64
C ALA A 121 5.05 10.37 -8.00
N SER A 122 5.78 10.89 -7.02
CA SER A 122 6.96 11.71 -7.28
C SER A 122 8.02 10.95 -8.09
N LEU A 123 8.30 9.69 -7.71
CA LEU A 123 9.26 8.83 -8.44
C LEU A 123 8.76 8.50 -9.85
N PHE A 124 7.58 7.91 -9.98
CA PHE A 124 7.07 7.45 -11.27
C PHE A 124 6.83 8.60 -12.25
N ARG A 125 6.51 9.81 -11.80
CA ARG A 125 6.41 10.99 -12.69
C ARG A 125 7.74 11.32 -13.35
N LYS A 126 8.86 11.10 -12.65
CA LYS A 126 10.21 11.31 -13.19
C LYS A 126 10.62 10.19 -14.15
N VAL A 127 10.07 8.98 -14.00
CA VAL A 127 10.40 7.81 -14.82
C VAL A 127 9.49 7.66 -16.05
N LEU A 128 8.18 7.84 -15.89
CA LEU A 128 7.15 7.57 -16.89
C LEU A 128 6.51 8.83 -17.49
N GLY A 129 6.68 9.99 -16.85
CA GLY A 129 5.98 11.22 -17.21
C GLY A 129 4.70 11.47 -16.40
N LYS A 130 4.17 12.70 -16.46
CA LYS A 130 3.16 13.21 -15.50
C LYS A 130 1.76 12.61 -15.63
N GLU A 131 1.39 12.12 -16.81
CA GLU A 131 -0.01 11.81 -17.13
C GLU A 131 -0.51 10.47 -16.58
N GLU A 132 0.41 9.61 -16.13
CA GLU A 132 0.05 8.21 -15.83
C GLU A 132 -0.34 7.94 -14.37
N ILE A 133 -0.13 8.90 -13.45
CA ILE A 133 -0.22 8.62 -12.01
C ILE A 133 -1.36 9.36 -11.33
N LYS A 134 -2.33 8.59 -10.84
CA LYS A 134 -3.47 9.06 -10.05
C LYS A 134 -3.24 8.81 -8.57
N GLU A 135 -3.08 9.88 -7.80
CA GLU A 135 -3.01 9.82 -6.33
C GLU A 135 -4.42 9.78 -5.73
N GLN A 136 -4.63 8.98 -4.68
CA GLN A 136 -5.91 8.95 -4.00
C GLN A 136 -6.05 10.12 -3.02
N LYS A 137 -7.21 10.77 -3.03
CA LYS A 137 -7.54 11.84 -2.08
C LYS A 137 -8.08 11.23 -0.78
N ILE A 138 -7.19 11.00 0.18
CA ILE A 138 -7.55 10.49 1.51
C ILE A 138 -7.82 11.68 2.45
N ASN A 139 -9.08 11.90 2.83
CA ASN A 139 -9.45 12.95 3.77
C ASN A 139 -9.45 12.43 5.22
N LEU A 140 -8.26 12.34 5.83
CA LEU A 140 -8.12 11.85 7.21
C LEU A 140 -8.93 12.67 8.23
N LYS A 141 -9.00 14.00 8.05
CA LYS A 141 -9.74 14.89 8.96
C LYS A 141 -11.23 14.56 8.95
N PHE A 142 -11.80 14.36 7.76
CA PHE A 142 -13.19 13.97 7.61
C PHE A 142 -13.49 12.65 8.33
N TYR A 143 -12.68 11.61 8.12
CA TYR A 143 -12.93 10.31 8.76
C TYR A 143 -12.80 10.36 10.29
N ALA A 144 -11.81 11.11 10.81
CA ALA A 144 -11.66 11.31 12.24
C ALA A 144 -12.87 12.06 12.84
N MET A 145 -13.31 13.16 12.20
CA MET A 145 -14.48 13.93 12.64
C MET A 145 -15.77 13.11 12.57
N LEU A 146 -15.98 12.37 11.48
CA LEU A 146 -17.15 11.48 11.34
C LEU A 146 -17.19 10.45 12.46
N THR A 147 -16.05 9.84 12.77
CA THR A 147 -15.97 8.84 13.83
C THR A 147 -16.25 9.45 15.20
N LEU A 148 -15.72 10.64 15.48
CA LEU A 148 -15.99 11.35 16.74
C LEU A 148 -17.47 11.77 16.86
N ALA A 149 -18.02 12.39 15.82
CA ALA A 149 -19.40 12.88 15.78
C ALA A 149 -20.44 11.74 15.91
N THR A 150 -20.06 10.52 15.55
CA THR A 150 -20.91 9.32 15.64
C THR A 150 -20.54 8.41 16.82
N LEU A 151 -19.77 8.94 17.79
CA LEU A 151 -19.34 8.23 19.00
C LEU A 151 -18.69 6.85 18.71
N GLY A 152 -17.93 6.77 17.62
CA GLY A 152 -17.21 5.56 17.20
C GLY A 152 -17.79 4.85 15.99
N VAL A 153 -19.08 5.01 15.66
CA VAL A 153 -19.72 4.25 14.56
C VAL A 153 -19.08 4.54 13.20
N GLY A 154 -18.62 5.77 12.97
CA GLY A 154 -17.95 6.21 11.75
C GLY A 154 -16.67 5.44 11.43
N ILE A 155 -16.11 4.68 12.39
CA ILE A 155 -14.93 3.83 12.18
C ILE A 155 -15.23 2.73 11.16
N VAL A 156 -16.47 2.24 11.08
CA VAL A 156 -16.90 1.22 10.13
C VAL A 156 -16.75 1.75 8.70
N TYR A 157 -17.22 2.98 8.45
CA TYR A 157 -17.05 3.64 7.16
C TYR A 157 -15.58 3.95 6.87
N TRP A 158 -14.80 4.32 7.88
CA TRP A 158 -13.37 4.53 7.71
C TRP A 158 -12.66 3.25 7.28
N PHE A 159 -12.94 2.10 7.91
CA PHE A 159 -12.40 0.82 7.46
C PHE A 159 -12.89 0.44 6.06
N TYR A 160 -14.15 0.68 5.71
CA TYR A 160 -14.63 0.51 4.34
C TYR A 160 -13.74 1.27 3.34
N ARG A 161 -13.41 2.53 3.65
CA ARG A 161 -12.49 3.33 2.83
C ARG A 161 -11.09 2.75 2.79
N ILE A 162 -10.49 2.38 3.94
CA ILE A 162 -9.15 1.76 3.99
C ILE A 162 -9.08 0.52 3.11
N PHE A 163 -10.07 -0.37 3.17
CA PHE A 163 -10.07 -1.57 2.33
C PHE A 163 -10.02 -1.23 0.86
N ASN A 164 -10.91 -0.33 0.43
CA ASN A 164 -11.05 0.05 -0.96
C ASN A 164 -9.85 0.86 -1.46
N ASP A 165 -9.33 1.78 -0.65
CA ASP A 165 -8.22 2.63 -1.02
C ASP A 165 -6.96 1.77 -1.27
N TYR A 166 -6.63 0.82 -0.38
CA TYR A 166 -5.54 -0.13 -0.63
C TYR A 166 -5.80 -1.04 -1.84
N ASN A 167 -7.03 -1.54 -2.02
CA ASN A 167 -7.36 -2.38 -3.16
C ASN A 167 -7.21 -1.63 -4.50
N ASN A 168 -7.61 -0.36 -4.53
CA ASN A 168 -7.49 0.49 -5.70
C ASN A 168 -6.03 0.83 -5.97
N HIS A 169 -5.26 1.17 -4.92
CA HIS A 169 -3.82 1.40 -5.01
C HIS A 169 -3.12 0.21 -5.66
N PHE A 170 -3.35 -1.01 -5.18
CA PHE A 170 -2.73 -2.20 -5.73
C PHE A 170 -3.07 -2.40 -7.22
N LYS A 171 -4.34 -2.20 -7.60
CA LYS A 171 -4.76 -2.34 -9.00
C LYS A 171 -4.13 -1.30 -9.92
N GLU A 172 -4.07 -0.04 -9.49
CA GLU A 172 -3.39 1.00 -10.28
C GLU A 172 -1.89 0.73 -10.35
N GLN A 173 -1.29 0.29 -9.24
CA GLN A 173 0.13 -0.04 -9.18
C GLN A 173 0.49 -1.18 -10.12
N TRP A 174 -0.33 -2.23 -10.22
CA TRP A 174 -0.11 -3.32 -11.18
C TRP A 174 -0.08 -2.82 -12.63
N ARG A 175 -0.97 -1.86 -12.99
CA ARG A 175 -0.97 -1.26 -14.34
C ARG A 175 0.30 -0.46 -14.61
N ILE A 176 0.76 0.31 -13.63
CA ILE A 176 2.01 1.08 -13.73
C ILE A 176 3.20 0.14 -13.87
N GLU A 177 3.25 -0.93 -13.06
CA GLU A 177 4.30 -1.94 -13.09
C GLU A 177 4.39 -2.67 -14.43
N ASP A 178 3.24 -3.06 -15.00
CA ASP A 178 3.18 -3.74 -16.30
C ASP A 178 3.72 -2.84 -17.42
N LYS A 179 3.36 -1.56 -17.43
CA LYS A 179 3.94 -0.57 -18.37
C LYS A 179 5.42 -0.35 -18.16
N LEU A 180 5.86 -0.29 -16.90
CA LEU A 180 7.24 -0.01 -16.56
C LEU A 180 8.16 -1.13 -17.03
N ILE A 181 7.77 -2.40 -16.84
CA ILE A 181 8.58 -3.51 -17.35
C ILE A 181 8.63 -3.54 -18.88
N GLU A 182 7.53 -3.20 -19.57
CA GLU A 182 7.53 -3.06 -21.04
C GLU A 182 8.51 -1.99 -21.52
N LEU A 183 8.50 -0.81 -20.89
CA LEU A 183 9.42 0.28 -21.24
C LEU A 183 10.88 -0.07 -20.96
N LEU A 184 11.14 -0.72 -19.82
CA LEU A 184 12.49 -1.14 -19.47
C LEU A 184 13.05 -2.20 -20.44
N GLN A 185 12.18 -3.02 -21.04
CA GLN A 185 12.56 -4.01 -22.06
C GLN A 185 12.74 -3.40 -23.47
N ARG A 186 11.95 -2.39 -23.83
CA ARG A 186 12.05 -1.74 -25.15
C ARG A 186 13.23 -0.79 -25.28
N GLY A 187 13.75 -0.26 -24.18
CA GLY A 187 14.85 0.69 -24.18
C GLY A 187 16.24 0.09 -24.43
N ASP A 188 16.34 -0.94 -25.26
CA ASP A 188 17.59 -1.47 -25.83
C ASP A 188 17.87 -0.80 -27.19
#